data_AF-A0A953GVN0-F1
#
_entry.id   AF-A0A953GVN0-F1
#
_cell.length_a   1.000
_cell.length_b   1.000
_cell.length_c   1.000
_cell.angle_alpha   90.00
_cell.angle_beta   90.00
_cell.angle_gamma   90.00
#
_symmetry.space_group_name_H-M   'P 1'
#
loop_
_entity.id
_entity.type
_entity.pdbx_description
1 polymer ?
#
loop_
_entity_poly.entity_id
_entity_poly.type
_entity_poly.pdbx_seq_one_letter_code
_entity_poly.pdbx_strand_id
1 'polypeptide(L)' 'MTDEARTDKVGFLTMGDAVAASGAPSLGIGMLGYAFMGKAHTNALKKLPYMVYPPPAVPRLVAIA' A
#
# COMPACT_ATOMS: atom_id res chain seq x y z
N MET A 1 -37.52 -12.30 -21.45
CA MET A 1 -36.35 -11.96 -22.29
C MET A 1 -36.25 -10.45 -22.25
N THR A 2 -35.35 -9.78 -21.53
CA THR A 2 -34.12 -10.10 -20.79
C THR A 2 -33.80 -8.81 -20.06
N ASP A 3 -33.82 -8.78 -18.72
CA ASP A 3 -33.28 -7.66 -17.94
C ASP A 3 -32.03 -8.18 -17.25
N GLU A 4 -30.89 -7.84 -17.82
CA GLU A 4 -29.57 -8.25 -17.37
C GLU A 4 -29.29 -7.64 -15.99
N ALA A 5 -29.02 -8.50 -15.02
CA ALA A 5 -28.67 -8.11 -13.66
C ALA A 5 -27.58 -7.03 -13.66
N ARG A 6 -27.93 -5.81 -13.25
CA ARG A 6 -26.93 -4.83 -12.80
C ARG A 6 -26.25 -5.42 -11.57
N THR A 7 -25.07 -5.97 -11.79
CA THR A 7 -24.20 -6.46 -10.73
C THR A 7 -23.41 -5.27 -10.20
N ASP A 8 -23.94 -4.67 -9.14
CA ASP A 8 -23.24 -3.60 -8.43
C ASP A 8 -22.00 -4.24 -7.79
N LYS A 9 -20.81 -3.98 -8.34
CA LYS A 9 -19.57 -4.53 -7.79
C LYS A 9 -19.41 -4.07 -6.34
N VAL A 10 -19.54 -5.01 -5.42
CA VAL A 10 -19.37 -4.80 -3.97
C VAL A 10 -17.91 -4.52 -3.62
N GLY A 11 -17.69 -3.63 -2.66
CA GLY A 11 -16.38 -3.01 -2.39
C GLY A 11 -15.23 -3.97 -2.08
N PHE A 12 -15.48 -5.22 -1.67
CA PHE A 12 -14.40 -6.20 -1.46
C PHE A 12 -13.88 -6.82 -2.77
N LEU A 13 -14.73 -6.96 -3.80
CA LEU A 13 -14.34 -7.50 -5.11
C LEU A 13 -13.52 -6.47 -5.91
N THR A 14 -13.76 -5.17 -5.71
CA THR A 14 -13.05 -4.10 -6.42
C THR A 14 -11.63 -3.86 -5.91
N MET A 15 -11.31 -4.28 -4.69
CA MET A 15 -9.98 -4.05 -4.08
C MET A 15 -8.88 -4.88 -4.76
N GLY A 16 -9.19 -6.10 -5.22
CA GLY A 16 -8.25 -6.94 -5.97
C GLY A 16 -7.97 -6.39 -7.37
N ASP A 17 -9.00 -5.87 -8.04
CA ASP A 17 -8.89 -5.28 -9.38
C ASP A 17 -7.99 -4.02 -9.38
N ALA A 18 -8.07 -3.18 -8.34
CA ALA A 18 -7.27 -1.96 -8.22
C ALA A 18 -5.75 -2.22 -8.08
N VAL A 19 -5.37 -3.32 -7.41
CA VAL A 19 -3.97 -3.71 -7.20
C VAL A 19 -3.33 -4.25 -8.48
N ALA A 20 -4.09 -4.92 -9.34
CA ALA A 20 -3.59 -5.52 -10.57
C ALA A 20 -3.29 -4.51 -11.69
N ALA A 21 -3.95 -3.34 -11.68
CA ALA A 21 -3.96 -2.42 -12.83
C ALA A 21 -2.81 -1.39 -12.89
N SER A 22 -2.09 -1.11 -11.79
CA SER A 22 -1.23 0.09 -11.72
C SER A 22 0.15 -0.10 -11.06
N GLY A 23 0.57 -1.33 -10.79
CA GLY A 23 1.76 -1.58 -9.97
C GLY A 23 1.52 -1.25 -8.50
N ALA A 24 2.53 -1.46 -7.66
CA ALA A 24 2.39 -1.25 -6.21
C ALA A 24 2.18 0.25 -5.89
N PRO A 25 1.10 0.63 -5.19
CA PRO A 25 0.82 2.03 -4.88
C PRO A 25 1.90 2.62 -3.96
N SER A 26 2.24 3.90 -4.16
CA SER A 26 3.18 4.59 -3.28
C SER A 26 2.48 5.11 -2.03
N LEU A 27 3.05 4.88 -0.84
CA LEU A 27 2.48 5.30 0.45
C LEU A 27 3.43 6.24 1.20
N GLY A 28 2.98 7.46 1.46
CA GLY A 28 3.71 8.44 2.28
C GLY A 28 3.60 8.14 3.77
N ILE A 29 4.72 8.04 4.48
CA ILE A 29 4.81 7.78 5.93
C ILE A 29 5.57 8.91 6.61
N GLY A 30 5.05 9.42 7.72
CA GLY A 30 5.74 10.35 8.61
C GLY A 30 6.24 9.65 9.87
N MET A 31 7.48 9.92 10.27
CA MET A 31 8.06 9.37 11.50
C MET A 31 8.05 10.42 12.61
N LEU A 32 7.45 10.09 13.75
CA LEU A 32 7.52 10.90 14.96
C LEU A 32 8.63 10.34 15.85
N GLY A 33 9.70 11.11 16.01
CA GLY A 33 10.93 10.71 16.67
C GLY A 33 11.88 9.90 15.78
N TYR A 34 13.17 10.21 15.87
CA TYR A 34 14.25 9.57 15.08
C TYR A 34 15.35 8.91 15.93
N ALA A 35 15.07 8.67 17.21
CA ALA A 35 15.97 7.91 18.08
C ALA A 35 16.00 6.41 17.69
N PHE A 36 16.41 5.53 18.61
CA PHE A 36 16.56 4.09 18.36
C PHE A 36 15.41 3.47 17.55
N MET A 37 14.16 3.64 18.01
CA MET A 37 12.99 3.11 17.31
C MET A 37 12.72 3.80 15.97
N GLY A 38 12.88 5.12 15.88
CA GLY A 38 12.67 5.85 14.61
C GLY A 38 13.61 5.37 13.49
N LYS A 39 14.88 5.11 13.84
CA LYS A 39 15.88 4.53 12.92
C LYS A 39 15.53 3.09 12.52
N ALA A 40 15.11 2.26 13.48
CA ALA A 40 14.74 0.87 13.21
C ALA A 40 13.55 0.78 12.24
N HIS A 41 12.48 1.53 12.49
CA HIS A 41 11.28 1.53 11.66
C HIS A 41 11.55 2.14 10.27
N THR A 42 12.30 3.24 10.18
CA THR A 42 12.69 3.82 8.89
C THR A 42 13.50 2.82 8.03
N ASN A 43 14.38 2.05 8.66
CA ASN A 43 15.17 1.02 7.96
C ASN A 43 14.29 -0.15 7.51
N ALA A 44 13.37 -0.61 8.35
CA ALA A 44 12.41 -1.66 8.00
C ALA A 44 11.54 -1.26 6.80
N LEU A 45 11.00 -0.04 6.81
CA LEU A 45 10.17 0.49 5.72
C LEU A 45 10.93 0.57 4.39
N LYS A 46 12.22 0.91 4.42
CA LYS A 46 13.08 0.91 3.22
C LYS A 46 13.32 -0.50 2.67
N LYS A 47 13.34 -1.52 3.53
CA LYS A 47 13.62 -2.90 3.16
C LYS A 47 12.38 -3.70 2.75
N LEU A 48 11.21 -3.27 3.19
CA LEU A 48 9.94 -3.95 2.98
C LEU A 48 9.68 -4.30 1.50
N PRO A 49 9.94 -3.42 0.50
CA PRO A 49 9.75 -3.74 -0.91
C PRO A 49 10.61 -4.88 -1.45
N TYR A 50 11.76 -5.15 -0.81
CA TYR A 50 12.65 -6.25 -1.20
C TYR A 50 12.33 -7.56 -0.47
N MET A 51 11.57 -7.49 0.64
CA MET A 51 11.20 -8.67 1.43
C MET A 51 9.89 -9.31 0.97
N VAL A 52 8.98 -8.53 0.38
CA VAL A 52 7.67 -9.01 -0.08
C VAL A 52 7.47 -8.58 -1.54
N TYR A 53 7.37 -9.57 -2.43
CA TYR A 53 7.09 -9.34 -3.86
C TYR A 53 5.84 -10.14 -4.29
N PRO A 54 4.88 -9.51 -4.98
CA PRO A 54 4.79 -8.08 -5.27
C PRO A 54 4.53 -7.27 -3.99
N PRO A 55 5.15 -6.09 -3.81
CA PRO A 55 4.92 -5.30 -2.61
C PRO A 55 3.49 -4.76 -2.60
N PRO A 56 2.76 -4.83 -1.48
CA PRO A 56 1.40 -4.30 -1.38
C PRO A 56 1.37 -2.77 -1.49
N ALA A 57 2.46 -2.10 -1.10
CA ALA A 57 2.70 -0.67 -1.29
C ALA A 57 4.20 -0.38 -1.25
N VAL A 58 4.64 0.70 -1.89
CA VAL A 58 6.01 1.22 -1.84
C VAL A 58 6.09 2.37 -0.83
N PRO A 59 6.74 2.18 0.33
CA PRO A 59 6.83 3.21 1.36
C PRO A 59 7.71 4.39 0.91
N ARG A 60 7.26 5.61 1.18
CA ARG A 60 8.00 6.87 0.98
C ARG A 60 8.02 7.62 2.30
N LEU A 61 9.20 7.87 2.85
CA LEU A 61 9.32 8.70 4.04
C LEU A 61 9.13 10.17 3.64
N VAL A 62 8.02 10.79 4.05
CA VAL A 62 7.65 12.16 3.66
C VAL A 62 7.88 13.20 4.75
N ALA A 63 7.94 12.77 6.02
CA ALA A 63 8.19 13.67 7.14
C ALA A 63 8.94 12.96 8.26
N ILE A 64 9.74 13.71 9.01
CA ILE A 64 10.31 13.32 10.29
C ILE A 64 10.11 14.50 11.24
N ALA A 65 9.53 14.28 12.41
CA ALA A 65 9.33 15.29 13.45
C ALA A 65 9.99 14.87 14.77
#